data_AF-A0A0Q6EBR2-F1
#
_entry.id   AF-A0A0Q6EBR2-F1
#
_cell.length_a   1.000
_cell.length_b   1.000
_cell.length_c   1.000
_cell.angle_alpha   90.00
_cell.angle_beta   90.00
_cell.angle_gamma   90.00
#
_symmetry.space_group_name_H-M   'P 1'
#
loop_
_entity.id
_entity.type
_entity.pdbx_description
1 polymer ?
#
loop_
_entity_poly.entity_id
_entity_poly.type
_entity_poly.pdbx_seq_one_letter_code
_entity_poly.pdbx_strand_id
1 'polypeptide(L)' 'MEENDLFERKIDDLGGLPVFKGTEVPVSALFENLIAGRTILDIAEEFPSVGLERARATLRLASLRIAERFHAR' A
#
# COMPACT_ATOMS: atom_id res chain seq x y z
N MET A 1 -5.80 -4.71 -10.47
CA MET A 1 -4.40 -4.45 -10.09
C MET A 1 -3.95 -5.61 -9.23
N GLU A 2 -2.89 -6.28 -9.64
CA GLU A 2 -2.25 -7.36 -8.88
C GLU A 2 -1.10 -6.80 -8.03
N GLU A 3 -0.53 -7.61 -7.14
CA GLU A 3 0.54 -7.17 -6.21
C GLU A 3 1.75 -6.57 -6.95
N ASN A 4 2.16 -7.19 -8.06
CA ASN A 4 3.30 -6.75 -8.90
C ASN A 4 3.02 -5.44 -9.68
N ASP A 5 1.75 -5.03 -9.78
CA ASP A 5 1.37 -3.74 -10.36
C ASP A 5 1.42 -2.62 -9.32
N LEU A 6 1.28 -2.97 -8.05
CA LEU A 6 1.15 -2.02 -6.95
C LEU A 6 2.47 -1.70 -6.30
N PHE A 7 3.36 -2.69 -6.17
CA PHE A 7 4.55 -2.58 -5.36
C PHE A 7 5.82 -2.95 -6.12
N GLU A 8 6.93 -2.39 -5.68
CA GLU A 8 8.26 -2.84 -6.02
C GLU A 8 9.12 -2.86 -4.76
N ARG A 9 10.18 -3.67 -4.78
CA ARG A 9 11.19 -3.65 -3.73
C ARG A 9 12.31 -2.72 -4.16
N LYS A 10 12.58 -1.68 -3.39
CA LYS A 10 13.79 -0.86 -3.56
C LYS A 10 14.84 -1.27 -2.53
N ILE A 11 16.02 -1.61 -3.04
CA ILE A 11 17.22 -1.84 -2.22
C ILE A 11 17.97 -0.51 -2.16
N ASP A 12 17.39 0.45 -1.45
CA ASP A 12 17.96 1.76 -1.16
C ASP A 12 18.05 1.93 0.38
N ASP A 13 18.17 3.18 0.84
CA ASP A 13 18.25 3.54 2.28
C ASP A 13 17.07 3.02 3.13
N LEU A 14 15.98 2.56 2.49
CA LEU A 14 14.83 1.95 3.17
C LEU A 14 15.03 0.45 3.49
N GLY A 15 16.20 -0.13 3.21
CA GLY A 15 16.57 -1.47 3.68
C GLY A 15 15.75 -2.61 3.06
N GLY A 16 15.21 -2.42 1.85
CA GLY A 16 14.44 -3.45 1.15
C GLY A 16 12.94 -3.50 1.49
N LEU A 17 12.41 -2.43 2.08
CA LEU A 17 10.98 -2.29 2.32
C LEU A 17 10.21 -2.21 0.98
N PRO A 18 8.98 -2.75 0.92
CA PRO A 18 8.12 -2.58 -0.24
C PRO A 18 7.67 -1.12 -0.33
N VAL A 19 7.82 -0.54 -1.52
CA VAL A 19 7.34 0.79 -1.87
C VAL A 19 6.24 0.69 -2.92
N PHE A 20 5.41 1.73 -3.05
CA PHE A 20 4.50 1.80 -4.19
C PHE A 20 5.32 1.93 -5.48
N LYS A 21 4.96 1.13 -6.49
CA LYS A 21 5.68 1.02 -7.76
C LYS A 21 5.85 2.38 -8.42
N GLY A 22 7.08 2.71 -8.81
CA GLY A 22 7.42 4.01 -9.40
C GLY A 22 7.42 5.17 -8.41
N THR A 23 7.49 4.90 -7.10
CA THR A 23 7.56 5.91 -6.04
C THR A 23 8.64 5.56 -5.02
N GLU A 24 8.93 6.48 -4.10
CA GLU A 24 9.73 6.22 -2.89
C GLU A 24 8.85 6.10 -1.64
N VAL A 25 7.52 6.07 -1.82
CA VAL A 25 6.56 6.03 -0.72
C VAL A 25 6.47 4.59 -0.20
N PRO A 26 6.84 4.32 1.06
CA PRO A 26 6.70 2.99 1.65
C PRO A 26 5.24 2.56 1.69
N VAL A 27 4.98 1.27 1.49
CA VAL A 27 3.62 0.73 1.66
C VAL A 27 3.13 0.91 3.09
N SER A 28 4.03 0.89 4.09
CA SER A 28 3.70 1.14 5.49
C SER A 28 3.10 2.52 5.73
N ALA A 29 3.51 3.53 4.96
CA ALA A 29 3.01 4.90 5.09
C ALA A 29 1.49 4.96 4.92
N LEU A 30 0.90 4.18 4.02
CA LEU A 30 -0.56 4.11 3.87
C LEU A 30 -1.23 3.65 5.18
N PHE A 31 -0.72 2.57 5.78
CA PHE A 31 -1.30 2.00 7.00
C PHE A 31 -1.05 2.88 8.22
N GLU A 32 0.14 3.43 8.36
CA GLU A 32 0.50 4.35 9.45
C GLU A 32 -0.40 5.60 9.45
N ASN A 33 -0.68 6.16 8.28
CA ASN A 33 -1.59 7.31 8.15
C ASN A 33 -3.04 6.94 8.49
N LEU A 34 -3.52 5.76 8.07
CA LEU A 34 -4.85 5.27 8.47
C LEU A 34 -4.95 5.03 9.98
N ILE A 35 -3.90 4.49 10.60
CA ILE A 35 -3.81 4.30 12.06
C ILE A 35 -3.83 5.65 12.78
N ALA A 36 -3.19 6.67 12.22
CA ALA A 36 -3.23 8.05 12.73
C ALA A 36 -4.59 8.74 12.55
N GLY A 37 -5.60 8.06 11.99
CA GLY A 37 -6.96 8.57 11.84
C GLY A 37 -7.20 9.37 10.56
N ARG A 38 -6.24 9.38 9.63
CA ARG A 38 -6.41 10.04 8.34
C ARG A 38 -7.33 9.25 7.42
N THR A 39 -8.03 9.94 6.53
CA THR A 39 -8.82 9.29 5.50
C THR A 39 -7.96 8.90 4.31
N ILE A 40 -8.44 7.95 3.52
CA ILE A 40 -7.78 7.57 2.26
C ILE A 40 -7.72 8.71 1.25
N LEU A 41 -8.64 9.69 1.34
CA LEU A 41 -8.62 10.88 0.48
C LEU A 41 -7.47 11.79 0.87
N ASP A 42 -7.30 12.08 2.17
CA ASP A 42 -6.19 12.90 2.68
C ASP A 42 -4.83 12.31 2.27
N ILE A 43 -4.70 10.98 2.37
CA ILE A 43 -3.47 10.27 1.99
C ILE A 43 -3.22 10.39 0.49
N ALA A 44 -4.26 10.27 -0.34
CA ALA A 44 -4.12 10.39 -1.79
C ALA A 44 -3.77 11.82 -2.23
N GLU A 45 -4.24 12.82 -1.49
CA GLU A 45 -3.90 14.23 -1.70
C GLU A 45 -2.44 14.53 -1.31
N GLU A 46 -1.95 13.97 -0.20
CA GLU A 46 -0.55 14.15 0.22
C GLU A 46 0.43 13.33 -0.62
N PHE A 47 0.02 12.14 -1.07
CA PHE A 47 0.82 11.24 -1.91
C PHE A 47 0.18 11.07 -3.28
N PRO A 48 0.17 12.12 -4.14
CA PRO A 48 -0.46 12.07 -5.45
C PRO A 48 0.20 11.04 -6.38
N SER A 49 1.48 10.73 -6.14
CA SER A 49 2.22 9.68 -6.87
C SER A 49 1.70 8.27 -6.58
N VAL A 50 1.08 8.04 -5.42
CA VAL A 50 0.34 6.82 -5.09
C VAL A 50 -1.06 6.90 -5.70
N GLY A 51 -1.78 7.97 -5.40
CA GLY A 51 -3.14 8.20 -5.88
C GLY A 51 -4.20 7.31 -5.22
N LEU A 52 -5.46 7.74 -5.33
CA LEU A 52 -6.59 7.13 -4.63
C LEU A 52 -6.86 5.67 -5.08
N GLU A 53 -6.74 5.40 -6.37
CA GLU A 53 -7.01 4.07 -6.91
C GLU A 53 -6.01 3.03 -6.38
N ARG A 54 -4.72 3.38 -6.37
CA ARG A 54 -3.66 2.51 -5.87
C ARG A 54 -3.81 2.27 -4.37
N ALA A 55 -4.10 3.31 -3.59
CA ALA A 55 -4.38 3.17 -2.16
C ALA A 55 -5.56 2.21 -1.91
N ARG A 56 -6.67 2.35 -2.65
CA ARG A 56 -7.84 1.46 -2.54
C ARG A 56 -7.49 0.02 -2.95
N ALA A 57 -6.70 -0.16 -4.00
CA ALA A 57 -6.27 -1.47 -4.45
C ALA A 57 -5.40 -2.17 -3.41
N THR A 58 -4.48 -1.44 -2.76
CA THR A 58 -3.66 -1.96 -1.66
C THR A 58 -4.49 -2.42 -0.48
N LEU A 59 -5.50 -1.65 -0.05
CA LEU A 59 -6.39 -2.06 1.04
C LEU A 59 -7.22 -3.31 0.70
N ARG A 60 -7.72 -3.40 -0.54
CA ARG A 60 -8.41 -4.60 -1.02
C ARG A 60 -7.50 -5.83 -1.01
N LEU A 61 -6.27 -5.69 -1.51
CA LEU A 61 -5.30 -6.78 -1.52
C LEU A 61 -4.95 -7.24 -0.11
N ALA A 62 -4.74 -6.29 0.83
CA ALA A 62 -4.50 -6.63 2.24
C ALA A 62 -5.68 -7.39 2.84
N SER A 63 -6.92 -6.95 2.57
CA SER A 63 -8.13 -7.65 3.01
C SER A 63 -8.22 -9.07 2.45
N LEU A 64 -7.94 -9.25 1.15
CA LEU A 64 -7.95 -10.57 0.49
C LEU A 64 -6.90 -11.50 1.11
N ARG A 65 -5.68 -11.02 1.34
CA ARG A 65 -4.60 -11.80 1.94
C ARG A 65 -4.88 -12.23 3.37
N ILE A 66 -5.62 -11.42 4.13
CA ILE A 66 -6.10 -11.81 5.45
C ILE A 66 -7.16 -12.90 5.30
N ALA A 67 -8.15 -12.72 4.43
CA ALA A 67 -9.24 -13.68 4.20
C ALA A 67 -8.74 -15.05 3.69
N GLU A 68 -7.78 -15.09 2.77
CA GLU A 68 -7.19 -16.32 2.20
C GLU A 68 -6.68 -17.28 3.30
N ARG A 69 -6.14 -16.74 4.40
CA ARG A 69 -5.67 -17.55 5.54
C ARG A 69 -6.78 -18.31 6.26
N PHE A 70 -8.02 -17.88 6.10
CA PHE A 70 -9.20 -18.50 6.71
C PHE A 70 -10.00 -19.37 5.74
N HIS A 71 -9.76 -19.24 4.42
CA HIS A 71 -10.41 -20.05 3.38
C HIS A 71 -9.63 -21.31 3.00
N ALA A 72 -8.39 -21.47 3.47
CA ALA A 72 -7.64 -22.72 3.38
C ALA A 72 -8.10 -23.71 4.47
N ARG A 73 -9.26 -24.34 4.26
CA ARG A 73 -9.65 -25.61 4.89
C ARG A 73 -10.05 -26.61 3.83
#